data_AF-W9ZT91-F1
#
_entry.id   AF-W9ZT91-F1
#
_cell.length_a   1.000
_cell.length_b   1.000
_cell.length_c   1.000
_cell.angle_alpha   90.00
_cell.angle_beta   90.00
_cell.angle_gamma   90.00
#
_symmetry.space_group_name_H-M   'P 1'
#
loop_
_entity.id
_entity.type
_entity.pdbx_description
1 polymer ?
#
loop_
_entity_poly.entity_id
_entity_poly.type
_entity_poly.pdbx_seq_one_letter_code
_entity_poly.pdbx_strand_id
1 'polypeptide(L)'
;MYKDSNLTQRWNELLDGKWAHIFDQTHLGYDGYWQQPMRNTLPDLRFVQDVWPSPGGQYGVGIEESNATIQGDSRWHPLSTNVLNLPPLEPYGPQSRYLDVFFRGSSSCNWFAAP
;
A
#
# COMPACT_ATOMS: atom_id res chain seq x y z
N MET A 1 9.61 -2.06 11.30
CA MET A 1 10.86 -1.91 12.07
C MET A 1 10.76 -2.49 13.48
N TYR A 2 9.98 -1.91 14.40
CA TYR A 2 10.01 -2.37 15.80
C TYR A 2 9.53 -3.81 16.02
N LYS A 3 8.48 -4.25 15.30
CA LYS A 3 8.03 -5.65 15.39
C LYS A 3 9.13 -6.63 14.96
N ASP A 4 9.83 -6.30 13.87
CA ASP A 4 10.97 -7.07 13.37
C ASP A 4 12.12 -7.11 14.39
N SER A 5 12.59 -5.95 14.87
CA SER A 5 13.68 -5.90 15.84
C SER A 5 13.33 -6.58 17.18
N ASN A 6 12.06 -6.51 17.60
CA ASN A 6 11.61 -7.15 18.83
C ASN A 6 11.59 -8.68 18.69
N LEU A 7 11.34 -9.21 17.49
CA LEU A 7 11.46 -10.66 17.24
C LEU A 7 12.92 -11.12 17.35
N THR A 8 13.87 -10.36 16.80
CA THR A 8 15.32 -10.65 16.97
C THR A 8 15.73 -10.62 18.44
N GLN A 9 15.29 -9.60 19.20
CA GLN A 9 15.57 -9.52 20.64
C GLN A 9 14.97 -10.69 21.42
N ARG A 10 13.69 -11.00 21.16
CA ARG A 10 13.02 -12.14 21.79
C ARG A 10 13.73 -13.46 21.49
N TRP A 11 14.27 -13.63 20.29
CA TRP A 11 15.05 -14.81 19.93
C TRP A 11 16.36 -14.88 20.71
N ASN A 12 17.06 -13.75 20.83
CA ASN A 12 18.30 -13.66 21.61
C ASN A 12 18.13 -13.99 23.10
N GLU A 13 16.91 -13.92 23.63
CA GLU A 13 16.59 -14.25 25.03
C GLU A 13 16.20 -15.73 25.23
N LEU A 14 15.96 -16.50 24.16
CA LEU A 14 15.49 -17.88 24.28
C LEU A 14 16.54 -18.80 24.91
N LEU A 15 16.08 -19.66 25.83
CA LEU A 15 16.88 -20.70 26.48
C LEU A 15 18.17 -20.11 27.10
N ASP A 16 18.01 -19.06 27.91
CA ASP A 16 19.11 -18.35 28.55
C ASP A 16 20.18 -17.85 27.55
N GLY A 17 19.72 -17.39 26.38
CA GLY A 17 20.58 -16.84 25.34
C GLY A 17 21.31 -17.87 24.49
N LYS A 18 20.90 -19.15 24.52
CA LYS A 18 21.50 -20.22 23.70
C LYS A 18 21.66 -19.85 22.21
N TRP A 19 20.71 -19.07 21.68
CA TRP A 19 20.64 -18.72 20.26
C TRP A 19 20.93 -17.24 19.98
N ALA A 20 21.56 -16.54 20.93
CA ALA A 20 21.92 -15.16 20.77
C ALA A 20 22.75 -14.94 19.49
N HIS A 21 22.46 -13.84 18.79
CA HIS A 21 23.13 -13.37 17.57
C HIS A 21 22.87 -14.18 16.29
N ILE A 22 22.10 -15.28 16.33
CA ILE A 22 21.79 -16.07 15.13
C ILE A 22 20.97 -15.29 14.10
N PHE A 23 20.19 -14.30 14.54
CA PHE A 23 19.34 -13.47 13.67
C PHE A 23 19.77 -11.99 13.60
N ASP A 24 21.05 -11.70 13.87
CA ASP A 24 21.58 -10.33 13.80
C ASP A 24 21.86 -9.86 12.36
N GLN A 25 21.73 -10.75 11.38
CA GLN A 25 21.92 -10.40 9.98
C GLN A 25 20.96 -9.28 9.55
N THR A 26 21.51 -8.29 8.87
CA THR A 26 20.73 -7.24 8.22
C THR A 26 20.03 -7.79 6.97
N HIS A 27 18.73 -7.55 6.87
CA HIS A 27 17.85 -8.19 5.89
C HIS A 27 16.75 -7.27 5.34
N LEU A 28 16.70 -6.00 5.79
CA LEU A 28 15.78 -4.98 5.28
C LEU A 28 16.57 -3.80 4.73
N GLY A 29 16.13 -3.24 3.60
CA GLY A 29 16.77 -2.06 3.02
C GLY A 29 17.82 -2.34 1.95
N TYR A 30 17.72 -3.48 1.27
CA TYR A 30 18.47 -3.68 0.01
C TYR A 30 18.01 -2.63 -1.02
N ASP A 31 18.96 -1.96 -1.66
CA ASP A 31 18.75 -0.81 -2.54
C ASP A 31 19.11 -1.10 -4.00
N GLY A 32 19.24 -2.39 -4.36
CA GLY A 32 19.68 -2.84 -5.68
C GLY A 32 21.13 -3.33 -5.70
N TYR A 33 21.91 -3.08 -4.64
CA TYR A 33 23.17 -3.79 -4.42
C TYR A 33 22.90 -5.21 -3.87
N TRP A 34 23.68 -6.20 -4.29
CA TRP A 34 23.46 -7.61 -3.93
C TRP A 34 23.90 -7.94 -2.50
N GLN A 35 24.83 -7.18 -1.94
CA GLN A 35 25.34 -7.39 -0.59
C GLN A 35 24.37 -6.83 0.44
N GLN A 36 24.37 -7.42 1.63
CA GLN A 36 23.56 -6.95 2.75
C GLN A 36 23.82 -5.48 3.10
N PRO A 37 22.78 -4.73 3.48
CA PRO A 37 22.94 -3.37 4.00
C PRO A 37 23.64 -3.41 5.36
N MET A 38 24.25 -2.29 5.78
CA MET A 38 24.93 -2.23 7.08
C MET A 38 23.96 -2.12 8.27
N ARG A 39 22.68 -1.80 8.01
CA ARG A 39 21.59 -1.76 8.99
C ARG A 39 20.25 -2.06 8.32
N ASN A 40 19.29 -2.60 9.06
CA ASN A 40 17.90 -2.64 8.62
C ASN A 40 17.37 -1.21 8.47
N THR A 41 16.67 -0.92 7.39
CA THR A 41 15.98 0.35 7.15
C THR A 41 14.51 0.13 6.77
N LEU A 42 13.66 1.14 7.04
CA LEU A 42 12.29 1.14 6.54
C LEU A 42 12.29 1.48 5.04
N PRO A 43 11.32 0.96 4.26
CA PRO A 43 11.06 1.49 2.93
C PRO A 43 10.62 2.96 3.01
N ASP A 44 10.78 3.68 1.91
CA ASP A 44 10.36 5.08 1.81
C ASP A 44 8.89 5.25 2.19
N LEU A 45 8.64 6.06 3.21
CA LEU A 45 7.30 6.44 3.61
C LEU A 45 6.92 7.77 2.98
N ARG A 46 5.66 7.88 2.56
CA ARG A 46 5.09 9.13 2.05
C ARG A 46 3.91 9.54 2.89
N PHE A 47 3.88 10.81 3.24
CA PHE A 47 2.71 11.44 3.85
C PHE A 47 1.83 12.01 2.73
N VAL A 48 0.53 11.70 2.78
CA VAL A 48 -0.47 12.27 1.87
C VAL A 48 -1.18 13.39 2.62
N GLN A 49 -1.14 14.60 2.08
CA GLN A 49 -1.83 15.75 2.65
C GLN A 49 -3.34 15.63 2.46
N ASP A 50 -4.11 15.93 3.51
CA ASP A 50 -5.57 15.88 3.55
C ASP A 50 -6.23 17.23 3.92
N VAL A 51 -5.43 18.27 4.15
CA VAL A 51 -5.90 19.60 4.55
C VAL A 51 -6.79 20.26 3.48
N TRP A 52 -6.47 20.04 2.20
CA TRP A 52 -7.20 20.55 1.04
C TRP A 52 -7.56 19.41 0.10
N PRO A 53 -8.65 19.52 -0.67
CA PRO A 53 -8.96 18.52 -1.68
C PRO A 53 -7.86 18.42 -2.73
N SER A 54 -7.60 17.20 -3.18
CA SER A 54 -6.86 16.94 -4.41
C SER A 54 -7.46 17.71 -5.60
N PRO A 55 -6.69 18.03 -6.66
CA PRO A 55 -7.25 18.53 -7.92
C PRO A 55 -8.35 17.65 -8.52
N GLY A 56 -8.37 16.35 -8.18
CA GLY A 56 -9.43 15.41 -8.56
C GLY A 56 -10.71 15.50 -7.71
N GLY A 57 -10.75 16.35 -6.68
CA GLY A 57 -11.89 16.54 -5.79
C GLY A 57 -11.72 15.95 -4.38
N GLN A 58 -12.80 15.97 -3.60
CA GLN A 58 -12.85 15.57 -2.18
C GLN A 58 -12.80 14.06 -1.96
N TYR A 59 -13.16 13.27 -2.97
CA TYR A 59 -13.16 11.81 -2.91
C TYR A 59 -12.56 11.23 -4.18
N GLY A 60 -12.13 9.97 -4.12
CA GLY A 60 -11.65 9.20 -5.24
C GLY A 60 -12.32 7.83 -5.28
N VAL A 61 -12.31 7.24 -6.47
CA VAL A 61 -12.74 5.87 -6.73
C VAL A 61 -11.55 5.13 -7.34
N GLY A 62 -11.20 4.00 -6.74
CA GLY A 62 -10.26 3.02 -7.27
C GLY A 62 -10.99 1.73 -7.59
N ILE A 63 -10.40 0.89 -8.43
CA ILE A 63 -10.94 -0.43 -8.74
C ILE A 63 -9.91 -1.51 -8.40
N GLU A 64 -10.40 -2.70 -8.09
CA GLU A 64 -9.57 -3.88 -7.93
C GLU A 64 -8.63 -4.09 -9.13
N GLU A 65 -7.41 -4.56 -8.85
CA GLU A 65 -6.34 -4.84 -9.84
C GLU A 65 -5.88 -3.63 -10.68
N SER A 66 -6.20 -2.40 -10.27
CA SER A 66 -5.71 -1.18 -10.93
C SER A 66 -5.06 -0.20 -9.98
N ASN A 67 -3.93 0.40 -10.41
CA ASN A 67 -3.33 1.55 -9.75
C ASN A 67 -4.00 2.89 -10.13
N ALA A 68 -5.00 2.84 -11.02
CA ALA A 68 -5.70 4.02 -11.50
C ALA A 68 -6.79 4.47 -10.53
N THR A 69 -7.02 5.77 -10.48
CA THR A 69 -8.03 6.40 -9.62
C THR A 69 -8.74 7.50 -10.38
N ILE A 70 -10.04 7.65 -10.17
CA ILE A 70 -10.85 8.74 -10.71
C ILE A 70 -11.52 9.50 -9.56
N GLN A 71 -11.98 10.73 -9.69
CA GLN A 71 -11.85 11.62 -10.84
C GLN A 71 -10.47 12.26 -10.90
N GLY A 72 -10.12 12.78 -12.08
CA GLY A 72 -8.86 13.45 -12.35
C GLY A 72 -7.96 12.63 -13.27
N ASP A 73 -6.77 13.17 -13.56
CA ASP A 73 -5.81 12.49 -14.42
C ASP A 73 -4.90 11.57 -13.59
N SER A 74 -4.73 10.34 -14.05
CA SER A 74 -3.82 9.36 -13.47
C SER A 74 -2.98 8.76 -14.57
N ARG A 75 -1.68 8.59 -14.29
CA ARG A 75 -0.73 7.94 -15.22
C ARG A 75 -1.07 6.48 -15.55
N TRP A 76 -2.04 5.89 -14.85
CA TRP A 76 -2.43 4.47 -14.94
C TRP A 76 -3.73 4.24 -15.72
N HIS A 77 -4.34 5.30 -16.27
CA HIS A 77 -5.46 5.19 -17.22
C HIS A 77 -5.23 6.14 -18.41
N PRO A 78 -5.98 5.99 -19.53
CA PRO A 78 -5.90 6.93 -20.65
C PRO A 78 -6.10 8.39 -20.22
N LEU A 79 -5.43 9.31 -20.93
CA LEU A 79 -5.51 10.74 -20.63
C LEU A 79 -6.96 11.23 -20.66
N SER A 80 -7.32 12.04 -19.66
CA SER A 80 -8.64 12.69 -19.57
C SER A 80 -9.84 11.72 -19.53
N THR A 81 -9.66 10.47 -19.09
CA THR A 81 -10.78 9.58 -18.78
C THR A 81 -11.21 9.66 -17.31
N ASN A 82 -12.50 9.46 -17.06
CA ASN A 82 -13.05 9.18 -15.73
C ASN A 82 -13.68 7.78 -15.68
N VAL A 83 -13.21 6.87 -16.53
CA VAL A 83 -13.72 5.51 -16.64
C VAL A 83 -12.64 4.53 -16.17
N LEU A 84 -13.02 3.65 -15.25
CA LEU A 84 -12.23 2.52 -14.81
C LEU A 84 -12.99 1.24 -15.16
N ASN A 85 -12.30 0.28 -15.76
CA ASN A 85 -12.88 -1.00 -16.15
C ASN A 85 -12.34 -2.09 -15.23
N LEU A 86 -13.24 -2.75 -14.51
CA LEU A 86 -12.88 -3.93 -13.74
C LEU A 86 -12.49 -5.08 -14.67
N PRO A 87 -11.56 -5.96 -14.24
CA PRO A 87 -11.34 -7.23 -14.92
C PRO A 87 -12.67 -8.02 -15.01
N PRO A 88 -12.86 -8.84 -16.06
CA PRO A 88 -14.10 -9.59 -16.23
C PRO A 88 -14.33 -10.57 -15.08
N LEU A 89 -15.62 -10.85 -14.82
CA LEU A 89 -16.04 -11.98 -14.00
C LEU A 89 -16.07 -13.23 -14.88
N GLU A 90 -15.17 -14.16 -14.61
CA GLU A 90 -15.05 -15.42 -15.36
C GLU A 90 -15.77 -16.56 -14.62
N PRO A 91 -16.28 -17.60 -15.32
CA PRO A 91 -16.98 -18.71 -14.68
C PRO A 91 -16.19 -19.44 -13.58
N TYR A 92 -14.86 -19.47 -13.70
CA TYR A 92 -13.94 -20.08 -12.73
C TYR A 92 -13.03 -19.04 -12.05
N GLY A 93 -13.32 -17.74 -12.26
CA GLY A 93 -12.59 -16.64 -11.66
C GLY A 93 -13.19 -16.22 -10.31
N PRO A 94 -12.83 -15.04 -9.81
CA PRO A 94 -13.44 -14.49 -8.61
C PRO A 94 -14.94 -14.25 -8.83
N GLN A 95 -15.75 -14.59 -7.82
CA GLN A 95 -17.21 -14.49 -7.88
C GLN A 95 -17.72 -13.06 -7.74
N SER A 96 -16.90 -12.15 -7.25
CA SER A 96 -17.21 -10.74 -7.05
C SER A 96 -15.96 -9.91 -7.29
N ARG A 97 -16.16 -8.66 -7.68
CA ARG A 97 -15.12 -7.63 -7.71
C ARG A 97 -15.51 -6.48 -6.80
N TYR A 98 -14.54 -5.67 -6.41
CA TYR A 98 -14.80 -4.48 -5.59
C TYR A 98 -14.25 -3.20 -6.22
N LEU A 99 -14.82 -2.09 -5.76
CA LEU A 99 -14.29 -0.75 -5.95
C LEU A 99 -14.13 -0.11 -4.58
N ASP A 100 -13.16 0.78 -4.47
CA ASP A 100 -12.90 1.54 -3.25
C ASP A 100 -13.34 2.98 -3.45
N VAL A 101 -14.14 3.51 -2.54
CA VAL A 101 -14.43 4.94 -2.44
C VAL A 101 -13.70 5.50 -1.23
N PHE A 102 -12.83 6.49 -1.44
CA PHE A 102 -11.95 7.02 -0.40
C PHE A 102 -11.87 8.54 -0.42
N PHE A 103 -11.52 9.13 0.72
CA PHE A 103 -11.35 10.58 0.86
C PHE A 103 -10.02 11.07 0.28
N ARG A 104 -10.06 12.24 -0.35
CA ARG A 104 -8.89 12.96 -0.89
C ARG A 104 -8.86 14.42 -0.44
N GLY A 105 -9.58 14.75 0.62
CA GLY A 105 -9.68 16.09 1.18
C GLY A 105 -10.34 16.08 2.55
N SER A 106 -10.58 17.28 3.09
CA SER A 106 -11.02 17.50 4.48
C SER A 106 -12.53 17.48 4.68
N SER A 107 -13.32 17.40 3.61
CA SER A 107 -14.79 17.44 3.69
C SER A 107 -15.41 16.05 3.51
N SER A 108 -16.48 15.78 4.26
CA SER A 108 -17.27 14.56 4.06
C SER A 108 -17.98 14.59 2.70
N CYS A 109 -18.22 13.40 2.13
CA CYS A 109 -18.93 13.24 0.88
C CYS A 109 -19.95 12.11 1.03
N ASN A 110 -21.21 12.43 0.74
CA ASN A 110 -22.24 11.43 0.56
C ASN A 110 -22.12 10.87 -0.85
N TRP A 111 -22.09 9.56 -0.99
CA TRP A 111 -22.05 8.87 -2.28
C TRP A 111 -23.20 7.87 -2.36
N PHE A 112 -23.61 7.57 -3.59
CA PHE A 112 -24.62 6.58 -3.89
C PHE A 112 -24.11 5.75 -5.08
N ALA A 113 -24.32 4.44 -5.02
CA ALA A 113 -24.01 3.53 -6.11
C ALA A 113 -25.29 2.82 -6.55
N ALA A 114 -25.46 2.70 -7.86
CA ALA A 114 -26.54 1.94 -8.48
C ALA A 114 -25.96 1.10 -9.63
N PRO A 115 -26.56 -0.05 -9.93
CA PRO A 115 -26.24 -0.85 -11.10
C PRO A 115 -26.60 -0.14 -12.41
#